data_AF-A0A8S4E0X9-F1
#
_entry.id   AF-A0A8S4E0X9-F1
#
_cell.length_a   1.000
_cell.length_b   1.000
_cell.length_c   1.000
_cell.angle_alpha   90.00
_cell.angle_beta   90.00
_cell.angle_gamma   90.00
#
_symmetry.space_group_name_H-M   'P 1'
#
loop_
_entity.id
_entity.type
_entity.pdbx_description
1 polymer ?
#
loop_
_entity_poly.entity_id
_entity_poly.type
_entity_poly.pdbx_seq_one_letter_code
_entity_poly.pdbx_strand_id
1 'polypeptide(L)'
;MTFEVQVTLLKKCWPELFVLGLAKYSQELSLQTMIPLLVNHLQTMLRERAVKKEDDEDLLAACDVEVSPSDYSDERVAEVSLGLSRLARVTSALHDARLTRAETSHLRALCLFSPDGAPEALTKKLQDIQMKVLRSFKASYQNDEEDRMASLLLKLPVLRSFTATFLEDVFFVGFVGDVCIDEVIPYLLNSER
;
A
#
# COMPACT_ATOMS: atom_id res chain seq x y z
N MET A 1 1.77 5.34 -26.54
CA MET A 1 2.68 5.07 -25.39
C MET A 1 3.21 3.67 -25.62
N THR A 2 4.52 3.42 -25.53
CA THR A 2 5.07 2.09 -25.82
C THR A 2 4.68 1.11 -24.70
N PHE A 3 4.68 -0.19 -24.99
CA PHE A 3 4.37 -1.22 -24.00
C PHE A 3 5.35 -1.18 -22.81
N GLU A 4 6.64 -1.00 -23.08
CA GLU A 4 7.67 -0.84 -22.05
C GLU A 4 7.33 0.32 -21.11
N VAL A 5 6.92 1.47 -21.64
CA VAL A 5 6.50 2.61 -20.81
C VAL A 5 5.26 2.28 -19.99
N GLN A 6 4.29 1.52 -20.53
CA GLN A 6 3.10 1.10 -19.78
C GLN A 6 3.48 0.19 -18.60
N VAL A 7 4.37 -0.78 -18.83
CA VAL A 7 4.91 -1.66 -17.79
C VAL A 7 5.62 -0.85 -16.72
N THR A 8 6.53 0.07 -17.10
CA THR A 8 7.27 0.91 -16.15
C THR A 8 6.33 1.76 -15.30
N LEU A 9 5.32 2.38 -15.90
CA LEU A 9 4.35 3.20 -15.16
C LEU A 9 3.56 2.35 -14.16
N LEU A 10 3.11 1.16 -14.57
CA LEU A 10 2.33 0.29 -13.70
C LEU A 10 3.17 -0.27 -12.55
N LYS A 11 4.41 -0.73 -12.80
CA LYS A 11 5.36 -1.15 -11.76
C LYS A 11 5.55 -0.08 -10.69
N LYS A 12 5.64 1.17 -11.12
CA LYS A 12 5.85 2.30 -10.21
C LYS A 12 4.64 2.58 -9.30
N CYS A 13 3.42 2.49 -9.83
CA CYS A 13 2.22 2.98 -9.13
C CYS A 13 1.28 1.87 -8.62
N TRP A 14 1.56 0.58 -8.90
CA TRP A 14 0.67 -0.50 -8.47
C TRP A 14 0.41 -0.52 -6.96
N PRO A 15 1.36 -0.17 -6.05
CA PRO A 15 1.06 -0.12 -4.62
C PRO A 15 -0.05 0.88 -4.29
N GLU A 16 0.01 2.08 -4.89
CA GLU A 16 -1.02 3.12 -4.72
C GLU A 16 -2.38 2.64 -5.24
N LEU A 17 -2.39 2.02 -6.43
CA LEU A 17 -3.60 1.49 -7.06
C LEU A 17 -4.21 0.33 -6.27
N PHE A 18 -3.37 -0.53 -5.70
CA PHE A 18 -3.77 -1.64 -4.88
C PHE A 18 -4.41 -1.15 -3.58
N VAL A 19 -3.79 -0.19 -2.87
CA VAL A 19 -4.37 0.38 -1.64
C VAL A 19 -5.68 1.13 -1.92
N LEU A 20 -5.78 1.87 -3.03
CA LEU A 20 -7.05 2.45 -3.48
C LEU A 20 -8.12 1.37 -3.74
N GLY A 21 -7.72 0.23 -4.30
CA GLY A 21 -8.57 -0.95 -4.48
C GLY A 21 -9.02 -1.54 -3.14
N LEU A 22 -8.09 -1.79 -2.23
CA LEU A 22 -8.36 -2.32 -0.89
C LEU A 22 -9.35 -1.44 -0.12
N ALA A 23 -9.21 -0.11 -0.20
CA ALA A 23 -10.14 0.81 0.43
C ALA A 23 -11.57 0.67 -0.13
N LYS A 24 -11.71 0.46 -1.44
CA LYS A 24 -13.01 0.25 -2.08
C LYS A 24 -13.67 -1.06 -1.62
N TYR A 25 -12.87 -2.12 -1.47
CA TYR A 25 -13.35 -3.46 -1.10
C TYR A 25 -13.17 -3.78 0.39
N SER A 26 -12.89 -2.77 1.24
CA SER A 26 -12.48 -3.01 2.63
C SER A 26 -13.56 -3.69 3.47
N GLN A 27 -14.84 -3.45 3.14
CA GLN A 27 -15.97 -4.09 3.81
C GLN A 27 -16.10 -5.57 3.43
N GLU A 28 -16.06 -5.87 2.13
CA GLU A 28 -16.16 -7.24 1.60
C GLU A 28 -15.01 -8.11 2.08
N LEU A 29 -13.81 -7.53 2.16
CA LEU A 29 -12.60 -8.19 2.65
C LEU A 29 -12.48 -8.23 4.18
N SER A 30 -13.44 -7.67 4.93
CA SER A 30 -13.40 -7.59 6.40
C SER A 30 -12.12 -6.97 6.97
N LEU A 31 -11.45 -6.08 6.21
CA LEU A 31 -10.14 -5.52 6.62
C LEU A 31 -10.25 -4.71 7.92
N GLN A 32 -11.39 -4.07 8.14
CA GLN A 32 -11.65 -3.24 9.32
C GLN A 32 -11.67 -4.06 10.62
N THR A 33 -11.98 -5.35 10.57
CA THR A 33 -11.98 -6.24 11.74
C THR A 33 -10.73 -7.10 11.79
N MET A 34 -10.26 -7.58 10.65
CA MET A 34 -9.10 -8.48 10.59
C MET A 34 -7.79 -7.78 10.93
N ILE A 35 -7.54 -6.58 10.39
CA ILE A 35 -6.25 -5.90 10.59
C ILE A 35 -6.02 -5.55 12.07
N PRO A 36 -6.99 -4.97 12.82
CA PRO A 36 -6.79 -4.71 14.25
C PRO A 36 -6.52 -5.96 15.09
N LEU A 37 -7.18 -7.09 14.77
CA LEU A 37 -6.94 -8.36 15.44
C LEU A 37 -5.51 -8.86 15.19
N LEU A 38 -5.06 -8.80 13.92
CA LEU A 38 -3.71 -9.19 13.55
C LEU A 38 -2.66 -8.29 14.23
N VAL A 39 -2.86 -6.98 14.22
CA VAL A 39 -1.99 -6.02 14.91
C VAL A 39 -1.90 -6.33 16.40
N ASN A 40 -3.02 -6.63 17.06
CA ASN A 40 -3.04 -6.99 18.47
C ASN A 40 -2.29 -8.29 18.74
N HIS A 41 -2.49 -9.31 17.90
CA HIS A 41 -1.75 -10.57 18.00
C HIS A 41 -0.23 -10.35 17.87
N LEU A 42 0.22 -9.61 16.85
CA LEU A 42 1.64 -9.29 16.66
C LEU A 42 2.22 -8.50 17.84
N GLN A 43 1.46 -7.56 18.40
CA GLN A 43 1.89 -6.80 19.59
C GLN A 43 1.95 -7.67 20.85
N THR A 44 1.03 -8.61 21.00
CA THR A 44 1.04 -9.57 22.12
C THR A 44 2.25 -10.49 22.01
N MET A 45 2.54 -11.01 20.82
CA MET A 45 3.75 -11.80 20.55
C MET A 45 5.04 -11.04 20.91
N LEU A 46 5.12 -9.75 20.57
CA LEU A 46 6.27 -8.91 20.93
C LEU A 46 6.40 -8.71 22.45
N ARG A 47 5.27 -8.50 23.15
CA ARG A 47 5.27 -8.34 24.61
C ARG A 47 5.69 -9.61 25.33
N GLU A 48 5.17 -10.76 24.92
CA GLU A 48 5.53 -12.05 25.50
C GLU A 48 7.02 -12.37 25.31
N ARG A 49 7.59 -12.03 24.15
CA ARG A 49 9.03 -12.17 23.89
C ARG A 49 9.90 -11.20 24.72
N ALA A 50 9.41 -9.99 24.98
CA ALA A 50 10.11 -9.02 25.81
C ALA A 50 10.18 -9.47 27.29
N VAL A 51 9.07 -9.97 27.84
CA VAL A 51 9.03 -10.48 29.22
C VAL A 51 9.97 -11.68 29.40
N LYS A 52 10.02 -12.61 28.44
CA LYS A 52 10.95 -13.74 28.49
C LYS A 52 12.43 -13.32 28.50
N LYS A 53 12.79 -12.23 27.80
CA LYS A 53 14.17 -11.70 27.81
C LYS A 53 14.56 -11.11 29.16
N GLU A 54 13.61 -10.50 29.87
CA GLU A 54 13.84 -9.95 31.22
C GLU A 54 13.98 -11.08 32.27
N ASP A 55 13.18 -12.14 32.16
CA ASP A 55 13.27 -13.30 33.07
C ASP A 55 14.57 -14.13 32.87
N ASP A 56 15.10 -14.20 31.64
CA ASP A 56 16.37 -14.90 31.32
C ASP A 56 17.63 -14.10 31.69
N GLU A 57 17.54 -12.76 31.83
CA GLU A 57 18.68 -11.91 32.25
C GLU A 57 19.06 -12.12 33.74
N ASP A 58 18.12 -12.58 34.57
CA ASP A 58 18.35 -12.98 35.97
C ASP A 58 18.86 -14.42 36.12
N LEU A 59 18.86 -15.22 35.04
CA LEU A 59 19.28 -16.63 35.02
C LEU A 59 20.34 -16.89 33.94
N LEU A 60 21.52 -16.29 34.08
CA LEU A 60 22.70 -16.75 33.34
C LEU A 60 23.23 -18.09 33.88
N ALA A 61 22.49 -19.17 33.62
CA ALA A 61 23.05 -20.52 33.52
C ALA A 61 22.08 -21.48 32.81
N ALA A 62 22.49 -21.84 31.59
CA ALA A 62 22.26 -23.13 30.93
C ALA A 62 21.09 -23.25 29.93
N CYS A 63 21.52 -23.77 28.77
CA CYS A 63 20.81 -24.63 27.82
C CYS A 63 20.09 -23.97 26.63
N ASP A 64 20.72 -24.23 25.47
CA ASP A 64 20.10 -24.60 24.19
C ASP A 64 18.94 -23.73 23.69
N VAL A 65 19.32 -22.75 22.87
CA VAL A 65 18.43 -22.09 21.93
C VAL A 65 17.96 -23.12 20.90
N GLU A 66 16.85 -23.80 21.19
CA GLU A 66 16.07 -24.45 20.15
C GLU A 66 15.42 -23.36 19.28
N VAL A 67 16.10 -23.01 18.18
CA VAL A 67 15.55 -22.21 17.09
C VAL A 67 14.46 -23.04 16.41
N SER A 68 13.19 -22.70 16.66
CA SER A 68 12.01 -23.28 16.03
C SER A 68 11.44 -22.31 14.98
N PRO A 69 10.99 -22.79 13.80
CA PRO A 69 10.99 -22.03 12.54
C PRO A 69 9.81 -21.06 12.37
N SER A 70 9.87 -19.91 13.04
CA SER A 70 9.29 -18.67 12.49
C SER A 70 10.13 -17.46 12.93
N ASP A 71 11.33 -17.41 12.37
CA ASP A 71 12.47 -16.51 12.66
C ASP A 71 12.24 -15.04 12.25
N TYR A 72 11.06 -14.48 12.48
CA TYR A 72 10.85 -13.05 12.28
C TYR A 72 11.44 -12.29 13.47
N SER A 73 12.39 -11.39 13.18
CA SER A 73 12.96 -10.46 14.17
C SER A 73 11.86 -9.61 14.79
N ASP A 74 12.04 -9.21 16.05
CA ASP A 74 11.08 -8.34 16.74
C ASP A 74 10.91 -7.00 16.00
N GLU A 75 11.99 -6.51 15.38
CA GLU A 75 11.97 -5.33 14.50
C GLU A 75 11.02 -5.51 13.32
N ARG A 76 11.08 -6.68 12.67
CA ARG A 76 10.23 -6.99 11.52
C ARG A 76 8.77 -7.10 11.91
N VAL A 77 8.48 -7.73 13.05
CA VAL A 77 7.11 -7.83 13.58
C VAL A 77 6.56 -6.44 13.91
N ALA A 78 7.38 -5.56 14.50
CA ALA A 78 7.00 -4.18 14.78
C ALA A 78 6.74 -3.36 13.50
N GLU A 79 7.60 -3.51 12.49
CA GLU A 79 7.44 -2.85 11.19
C GLU A 79 6.12 -3.26 10.51
N VAL A 80 5.85 -4.56 10.45
CA VAL A 80 4.61 -5.10 9.85
C VAL A 80 3.39 -4.62 10.64
N SER A 81 3.43 -4.66 11.98
CA SER A 81 2.35 -4.17 12.84
C SER A 81 2.04 -2.68 12.60
N LEU A 82 3.08 -1.84 12.46
CA LEU A 82 2.94 -0.42 12.14
C LEU A 82 2.37 -0.21 10.73
N GLY A 83 2.87 -0.95 9.75
CA GLY A 83 2.40 -0.91 8.36
C GLY A 83 0.92 -1.28 8.25
N LEU A 84 0.52 -2.36 8.93
CA LEU A 84 -0.88 -2.81 9.00
C LEU A 84 -1.78 -1.77 9.67
N SER A 85 -1.34 -1.20 10.79
CA SER A 85 -2.08 -0.13 11.48
C SER A 85 -2.26 1.11 10.59
N ARG A 86 -1.24 1.46 9.81
CA ARG A 86 -1.31 2.54 8.81
C ARG A 86 -2.27 2.18 7.68
N LEU A 87 -2.22 0.96 7.16
CA LEU A 87 -3.10 0.47 6.11
C LEU A 87 -4.56 0.52 6.54
N ALA A 88 -4.88 0.00 7.73
CA ALA A 88 -6.24 0.07 8.28
C ALA A 88 -6.75 1.51 8.29
N ARG A 89 -5.99 2.44 8.90
CA ARG A 89 -6.37 3.86 8.98
C ARG A 89 -6.63 4.50 7.61
N VAL A 90 -5.77 4.21 6.63
CA VAL A 90 -5.90 4.77 5.27
C VAL A 90 -7.13 4.19 4.57
N THR A 91 -7.35 2.88 4.67
CA THR A 91 -8.52 2.24 4.06
C THR A 91 -9.82 2.74 4.69
N SER A 92 -9.89 2.91 6.02
CA SER A 92 -11.06 3.51 6.68
C SER A 92 -11.27 4.95 6.25
N ALA A 93 -10.22 5.78 6.23
CA ALA A 93 -10.34 7.19 5.84
C ALA A 93 -10.82 7.36 4.38
N LEU A 94 -10.37 6.51 3.47
CA LEU A 94 -10.81 6.53 2.06
C LEU A 94 -12.23 5.98 1.90
N HIS A 95 -12.59 4.95 2.67
CA HIS A 95 -13.95 4.44 2.74
C HIS A 95 -14.92 5.52 3.22
N ASP A 96 -14.58 6.22 4.30
CA ASP A 96 -15.42 7.27 4.91
C ASP A 96 -15.51 8.53 4.05
N ALA A 97 -14.51 8.79 3.20
CA ALA A 97 -14.56 9.86 2.20
C ALA A 97 -15.66 9.63 1.13
N ARG A 98 -16.20 8.40 1.03
CA ARG A 98 -17.25 8.00 0.09
C ARG A 98 -16.92 8.44 -1.34
N LEU A 99 -15.77 8.00 -1.84
CA LEU A 99 -15.29 8.36 -3.17
C LEU A 99 -16.29 7.96 -4.25
N THR A 100 -16.66 8.91 -5.10
CA THR A 100 -17.45 8.59 -6.29
C THR A 100 -16.61 7.83 -7.31
N ARG A 101 -17.27 7.21 -8.30
CA ARG A 101 -16.59 6.54 -9.41
C ARG A 101 -15.67 7.50 -10.18
N ALA A 102 -16.12 8.74 -10.39
CA ALA A 102 -15.35 9.77 -11.08
C ALA A 102 -14.13 10.20 -10.25
N GLU A 103 -14.29 10.40 -8.94
CA GLU A 103 -13.17 10.76 -8.06
C GLU A 103 -12.11 9.66 -8.06
N THR A 104 -12.55 8.40 -7.91
CA THR A 104 -11.66 7.25 -7.94
C THR A 104 -10.90 7.13 -9.27
N SER A 105 -11.55 7.39 -10.40
CA SER A 105 -10.87 7.36 -11.70
C SER A 105 -9.82 8.45 -11.84
N HIS A 106 -10.09 9.67 -11.36
CA HIS A 106 -9.11 10.74 -11.39
C HIS A 106 -7.93 10.46 -10.44
N LEU A 107 -8.18 9.97 -9.23
CA LEU A 107 -7.11 9.58 -8.29
C LEU A 107 -6.22 8.47 -8.87
N ARG A 108 -6.82 7.43 -9.47
CA ARG A 108 -6.06 6.37 -10.16
C ARG A 108 -5.22 6.90 -11.30
N ALA A 109 -5.77 7.82 -12.11
CA ALA A 109 -5.02 8.46 -13.19
C ALA A 109 -3.86 9.32 -12.65
N LEU A 110 -4.04 10.01 -11.52
CA LEU A 110 -2.97 10.79 -10.88
C LEU A 110 -1.85 9.93 -10.32
N CYS A 111 -2.16 8.74 -9.80
CA CYS A 111 -1.17 7.73 -9.42
C CYS A 111 -0.42 7.20 -10.65
N LEU A 112 -1.15 6.79 -11.69
CA LEU A 112 -0.59 6.20 -12.91
C LEU A 112 0.31 7.17 -13.69
N PHE A 113 -0.08 8.44 -13.78
CA PHE A 113 0.64 9.46 -14.54
C PHE A 113 1.51 10.36 -13.64
N SER A 114 1.99 9.85 -12.50
CA SER A 114 2.96 10.59 -11.68
C SER A 114 4.29 10.76 -12.43
N PRO A 115 4.86 11.97 -12.50
CA PRO A 115 6.16 12.22 -13.09
C PRO A 115 7.34 11.80 -12.18
N ASP A 116 7.09 11.49 -10.91
CA ASP A 116 8.14 11.32 -9.90
C ASP A 116 9.05 10.11 -10.19
N GLY A 117 10.34 10.30 -10.40
CA GLY A 117 11.24 9.17 -10.74
C GLY A 117 11.00 8.55 -12.14
N ALA A 118 10.26 9.23 -13.02
CA ALA A 118 10.20 8.86 -14.43
C ALA A 118 11.46 9.35 -15.19
N PRO A 119 11.85 8.66 -16.29
CA PRO A 119 12.94 9.14 -17.15
C PRO A 119 12.62 10.53 -17.73
N GLU A 120 13.63 11.39 -17.88
CA GLU A 120 13.47 12.79 -18.31
C GLU A 120 12.69 12.94 -19.63
N ALA A 121 12.92 12.03 -20.58
CA ALA A 121 12.20 11.97 -21.86
C ALA A 121 10.68 11.80 -21.71
N LEU A 122 10.23 11.18 -20.61
CA LEU A 122 8.83 10.91 -20.31
C LEU A 122 8.24 11.93 -19.31
N THR A 123 9.07 12.52 -18.44
CA THR A 123 8.66 13.46 -17.38
C THR A 123 7.76 14.58 -17.90
N LYS A 124 8.20 15.30 -18.96
CA LYS A 124 7.40 16.41 -19.52
C LYS A 124 6.03 15.95 -20.01
N LYS A 125 5.98 14.79 -20.67
CA LYS A 125 4.74 14.21 -21.18
C LYS A 125 3.80 13.77 -20.06
N LEU A 126 4.34 13.19 -18.98
CA LEU A 126 3.55 12.80 -17.80
C LEU A 126 3.01 14.03 -17.07
N GLN A 127 3.81 15.08 -16.92
CA GLN A 127 3.35 16.36 -16.36
C GLN A 127 2.20 16.94 -17.18
N ASP A 128 2.31 16.95 -18.52
CA ASP A 128 1.23 17.42 -19.40
C ASP A 128 -0.07 16.61 -19.23
N ILE A 129 0.04 15.29 -19.11
CA ILE A 129 -1.11 14.40 -18.86
C ILE A 129 -1.68 14.66 -17.47
N GLN A 130 -0.84 14.74 -16.45
CA GLN A 130 -1.24 14.98 -15.06
C GLN A 130 -2.00 16.32 -14.94
N MET A 131 -1.53 17.37 -15.60
CA MET A 131 -2.22 18.67 -15.63
C MET A 131 -3.58 18.58 -16.33
N LYS A 132 -3.73 17.76 -17.38
CA LYS A 132 -5.05 17.50 -18.00
C LYS A 132 -5.98 16.75 -17.05
N VAL A 133 -5.47 15.75 -16.33
CA VAL A 133 -6.24 15.01 -15.33
C VAL A 133 -6.71 15.94 -14.21
N LEU A 134 -5.83 16.81 -13.69
CA LEU A 134 -6.19 17.78 -12.66
C LEU A 134 -7.24 18.78 -13.13
N ARG A 135 -7.15 19.27 -14.37
CA ARG A 135 -8.19 20.16 -14.95
C ARG A 135 -9.54 19.45 -15.07
N SER A 136 -9.53 18.20 -15.56
CA SER A 136 -10.73 17.36 -15.63
C SER A 136 -11.33 17.09 -14.24
N PHE A 137 -10.46 16.86 -13.26
CA PHE A 137 -10.87 16.60 -11.89
C PHE A 137 -11.53 17.84 -11.29
N LYS A 138 -10.91 19.02 -11.42
CA LYS A 138 -11.49 20.29 -11.00
C LYS A 138 -12.81 20.60 -11.70
N ALA A 139 -12.92 20.32 -13.00
CA ALA A 139 -14.16 20.51 -13.76
C ALA A 139 -15.32 19.61 -13.32
N SER A 140 -15.04 18.56 -12.54
CA SER A 140 -16.06 17.68 -11.97
C SER A 140 -16.70 18.23 -10.70
N TYR A 141 -16.20 19.35 -10.16
CA TYR A 141 -16.68 19.97 -8.92
C TYR A 141 -17.31 21.34 -9.19
N GLN A 142 -18.30 21.69 -8.36
CA GLN A 142 -18.80 23.06 -8.27
C GLN A 142 -17.92 23.88 -7.32
N ASN A 143 -17.98 25.22 -7.35
CA ASN A 143 -17.08 26.10 -6.58
C ASN A 143 -17.04 25.81 -5.07
N ASP A 144 -18.16 25.36 -4.47
CA ASP A 144 -18.24 25.02 -3.03
C ASP A 144 -17.64 23.65 -2.68
N GLU A 145 -17.21 22.86 -3.67
CA GLU A 145 -16.64 21.52 -3.48
C GLU A 145 -15.11 21.47 -3.72
N GLU A 146 -14.46 22.63 -3.90
CA GLU A 146 -13.01 22.71 -4.11
C GLU A 146 -12.22 22.18 -2.90
N ASP A 147 -12.73 22.38 -1.68
CA ASP A 147 -12.17 21.82 -0.44
C ASP A 147 -12.21 20.29 -0.44
N ARG A 148 -13.26 19.69 -1.01
CA ARG A 148 -13.35 18.24 -1.17
C ARG A 148 -12.25 17.76 -2.10
N MET A 149 -12.08 18.38 -3.27
CA MET A 149 -11.00 18.04 -4.21
C MET A 149 -9.63 18.13 -3.53
N ALA A 150 -9.35 19.24 -2.83
CA ALA A 150 -8.09 19.43 -2.12
C ALA A 150 -7.86 18.34 -1.06
N SER A 151 -8.89 18.03 -0.26
CA SER A 151 -8.82 16.98 0.76
C SER A 151 -8.49 15.59 0.17
N LEU A 152 -8.99 15.28 -1.02
CA LEU A 152 -8.70 14.03 -1.73
C LEU A 152 -7.28 14.01 -2.30
N LEU A 153 -6.82 15.12 -2.88
CA LEU A 153 -5.45 15.24 -3.36
C LEU A 153 -4.42 15.08 -2.22
N LEU A 154 -4.74 15.56 -1.02
CA LEU A 154 -3.92 15.38 0.18
C LEU A 154 -3.84 13.92 0.65
N LYS A 155 -4.66 13.00 0.13
CA LYS A 155 -4.52 11.55 0.41
C LYS A 155 -3.47 10.87 -0.48
N LEU A 156 -3.13 11.44 -1.63
CA LEU A 156 -2.16 10.85 -2.58
C LEU A 156 -0.76 10.61 -1.96
N PRO A 157 -0.17 11.54 -1.19
CA PRO A 157 1.12 11.29 -0.56
C PRO A 157 1.09 10.11 0.42
N VAL A 158 -0.04 9.90 1.10
CA VAL A 158 -0.19 8.79 2.04
C VAL A 158 -0.26 7.45 1.29
N LEU A 159 -0.89 7.41 0.13
CA LEU A 159 -0.90 6.22 -0.74
C LEU A 159 0.51 5.84 -1.19
N ARG A 160 1.37 6.83 -1.49
CA ARG A 160 2.78 6.63 -1.87
C ARG A 160 3.66 6.11 -0.74
N SER A 161 3.19 6.15 0.50
CA SER A 161 3.94 5.64 1.66
C SER A 161 3.93 4.11 1.78
N PHE A 162 3.14 3.41 0.96
CA PHE A 162 3.11 1.94 0.93
C PHE A 162 4.10 1.43 -0.10
N THR A 163 5.04 0.59 0.34
CA THR A 163 6.02 -0.04 -0.54
C THR A 163 5.45 -1.32 -1.16
N ALA A 164 5.94 -1.67 -2.34
CA ALA A 164 5.65 -2.93 -3.01
C ALA A 164 5.96 -4.12 -2.07
N THR A 165 7.15 -4.13 -1.47
CA THR A 165 7.60 -5.19 -0.55
C THR A 165 6.62 -5.43 0.60
N PHE A 166 6.23 -4.38 1.32
CA PHE A 166 5.28 -4.52 2.43
C PHE A 166 3.94 -5.11 1.98
N LEU A 167 3.41 -4.69 0.83
CA LEU A 167 2.14 -5.20 0.32
C LEU A 167 2.29 -6.65 -0.17
N GLU A 168 3.42 -6.99 -0.79
CA GLU A 168 3.77 -8.36 -1.19
C GLU A 168 3.82 -9.29 0.02
N ASP A 169 4.53 -8.88 1.08
CA ASP A 169 4.66 -9.65 2.31
C ASP A 169 3.32 -9.92 3.00
N VAL A 170 2.43 -8.92 3.01
CA VAL A 170 1.13 -9.02 3.70
C VAL A 170 0.09 -9.77 2.89
N PHE A 171 0.06 -9.61 1.56
CA PHE A 171 -1.05 -10.08 0.72
C PHE A 171 -0.67 -11.16 -0.30
N PHE A 172 0.59 -11.27 -0.69
CA PHE A 172 0.99 -12.04 -1.86
C PHE A 172 1.97 -13.18 -1.58
N VAL A 173 2.82 -13.11 -0.56
CA VAL A 173 3.78 -14.19 -0.23
C VAL A 173 3.09 -15.55 -0.06
N GLY A 174 1.93 -15.59 0.59
CA GLY A 174 1.16 -16.84 0.76
C GLY A 174 0.39 -17.32 -0.49
N PHE A 175 0.31 -16.50 -1.55
CA PHE A 175 -0.53 -16.77 -2.74
C PHE A 175 0.27 -16.91 -4.03
N VAL A 176 1.27 -16.05 -4.24
CA VAL A 176 2.11 -15.98 -5.44
C VAL A 176 3.46 -16.69 -5.23
N GLY A 177 3.80 -17.02 -3.97
CA GLY A 177 5.12 -17.57 -3.61
C GLY A 177 6.20 -16.50 -3.67
N ASP A 178 7.44 -16.90 -3.97
CA ASP A 178 8.62 -16.01 -4.05
C ASP A 178 8.63 -15.08 -5.30
N VAL A 179 7.48 -14.91 -5.98
CA VAL A 179 7.38 -14.11 -7.20
C VAL A 179 6.94 -12.69 -6.88
N CYS A 180 7.77 -11.71 -7.24
CA CYS A 180 7.44 -10.30 -7.13
C CYS A 180 6.37 -9.88 -8.14
N ILE A 181 5.43 -9.02 -7.75
CA ILE A 181 4.34 -8.51 -8.61
C ILE A 181 4.90 -7.80 -9.84
N ASP A 182 6.05 -7.16 -9.70
CA ASP A 182 6.77 -6.52 -10.80
C ASP A 182 7.09 -7.50 -11.95
N GLU A 183 7.33 -8.78 -11.67
CA GLU A 183 7.59 -9.78 -12.70
C GLU A 183 6.30 -10.23 -13.39
N VAL A 184 5.17 -10.16 -12.69
CA VAL A 184 3.85 -10.58 -13.18
C VAL A 184 3.19 -9.50 -14.04
N ILE A 185 3.45 -8.22 -13.75
CA ILE A 185 2.84 -7.06 -14.44
C ILE A 185 2.91 -7.14 -15.99
N PRO A 186 4.06 -7.45 -16.63
CA PRO A 186 4.13 -7.57 -18.09
C PRO A 186 3.19 -8.63 -18.65
N TYR A 187 3.01 -9.75 -17.92
CA TYR A 187 2.11 -10.82 -18.34
C TYR A 187 0.65 -10.42 -18.18
N LEU A 188 0.29 -9.72 -17.11
CA LEU A 188 -1.07 -9.17 -16.90
C LEU A 188 -1.46 -8.20 -18.02
N LEU A 189 -0.53 -7.34 -18.44
CA LEU A 189 -0.78 -6.38 -19.53
C LEU A 189 -0.85 -7.05 -20.91
N ASN A 190 -0.21 -8.21 -21.09
CA ASN A 190 -0.28 -8.98 -22.32
C ASN A 190 -1.49 -9.94 -22.36
N SER A 191 -2.01 -10.38 -21.21
CA SER A 191 -3.17 -11.29 -21.17
C SER A 191 -4.49 -10.64 -21.63
N GLU A 192 -4.54 -9.31 -21.75
CA GLU A 192 -5.70 -8.56 -22.27
C GLU A 192 -5.58 -8.19 -23.77
N ARG A 193 -4.61 -8.75 -24.51
CA ARG A 193 -4.48 -8.61 -25.96
C ARG A 193 -4.87 -9.87 -26.70
#